data_AF-A0A103DVB6-F1
#
_entry.id   AF-A0A103DVB6-F1
#
_cell.length_a   1.000
_cell.length_b   1.000
_cell.length_c   1.000
_cell.angle_alpha   90.00
_cell.angle_beta   90.00
_cell.angle_gamma   90.00
#
_symmetry.space_group_name_H-M   'P 1'
#
loop_
_entity.id
_entity.type
_entity.pdbx_description
1 polymer ?
#
loop_
_entity_poly.entity_id
_entity_poly.type
_entity_poly.pdbx_seq_one_letter_code
_entity_poly.pdbx_strand_id
1 'polypeptide(L)'
;MDALDAVESTAPLVTQFVLDLSSAPDRRIVADALRLLLRERSDALNFAMRIAAEHGQPRPDPGGFGLSDILRLLRTVERVDVPD
;
A
#
# COMPACT_ATOMS: atom_id res chain seq x y z
N MET A 1 -30.33 -0.55 34.13
CA MET A 1 -31.25 -1.63 33.71
C MET A 1 -32.02 -1.14 32.48
N ASP A 2 -31.33 -0.51 31.53
CA ASP A 2 -30.41 -1.09 30.52
C ASP A 2 -31.19 -1.31 29.22
N ALA A 3 -31.35 -0.20 28.51
CA ALA A 3 -31.92 -0.13 27.18
C ALA A 3 -31.02 0.75 26.32
N LEU A 4 -29.73 0.42 26.23
CA LEU A 4 -28.77 1.01 25.29
C LEU A 4 -27.63 0.01 25.04
N ASP A 5 -27.89 -1.06 24.28
CA ASP A 5 -26.78 -1.86 23.75
C ASP A 5 -27.11 -2.43 22.36
N ALA A 6 -27.55 -1.54 21.48
CA ALA A 6 -27.54 -1.79 20.05
C ALA A 6 -26.62 -0.75 19.39
N VAL A 7 -25.33 -0.81 19.72
CA VAL A 7 -24.31 -0.21 18.86
C VAL A 7 -24.20 -1.12 17.65
N GLU A 8 -25.06 -0.88 16.67
CA GLU A 8 -24.90 -1.38 15.31
C GLU A 8 -23.57 -0.81 14.80
N SER A 9 -22.52 -1.63 14.94
CA SER A 9 -21.17 -1.34 14.49
C SER A 9 -21.19 -1.21 12.97
N THR A 10 -21.51 0.00 12.51
CA THR A 10 -21.38 0.49 11.13
C THR A 10 -19.90 0.66 10.81
N ALA A 11 -19.15 -0.44 10.83
CA ALA A 11 -17.89 -0.49 10.12
C ALA A 11 -18.23 -0.30 8.63
N PRO A 12 -17.57 0.63 7.91
CA PRO A 12 -17.83 0.79 6.50
C PRO A 12 -17.63 -0.57 5.83
N LEU A 13 -18.60 -0.98 5.00
CA LEU A 13 -18.42 -2.08 4.08
C LEU A 13 -17.28 -1.64 3.15
N VAL A 14 -16.04 -1.92 3.55
CA VAL A 14 -14.89 -1.79 2.67
C VAL A 14 -15.14 -2.83 1.61
N THR A 15 -15.79 -2.43 0.51
CA THR A 15 -15.96 -3.28 -0.65
C THR A 15 -14.56 -3.71 -1.04
N GLN A 16 -14.23 -4.95 -0.68
CA GLN A 16 -12.96 -5.54 -1.03
C GLN A 16 -13.04 -5.77 -2.53
N PHE A 17 -12.51 -4.82 -3.31
CA PHE A 17 -12.36 -4.99 -4.74
C PHE A 17 -11.28 -6.06 -4.94
N VAL A 18 -11.73 -7.29 -5.14
CA VAL A 18 -10.85 -8.38 -5.55
C VAL A 18 -10.59 -8.21 -7.03
N LEU A 19 -9.38 -7.76 -7.38
CA LEU A 19 -8.92 -7.72 -8.76
C LEU A 19 -8.65 -9.17 -9.21
N ASP A 20 -9.25 -9.59 -10.31
CA ASP A 20 -8.85 -10.81 -10.99
C ASP A 20 -7.50 -10.56 -11.69
N LEU A 21 -6.46 -11.21 -11.21
CA LEU A 21 -5.10 -11.09 -11.72
C LEU A 21 -4.68 -12.33 -12.52
N SER A 22 -5.64 -13.12 -13.01
CA SER A 22 -5.38 -14.30 -13.84
C SER A 22 -4.87 -13.95 -15.24
N SER A 23 -5.20 -12.76 -15.77
CA SER A 23 -4.74 -12.29 -17.07
C SER A 23 -3.38 -11.56 -16.98
N ALA A 24 -2.48 -11.82 -17.94
CA ALA A 24 -1.20 -11.11 -18.03
C ALA A 24 -1.35 -9.59 -18.29
N PRO A 25 -2.30 -9.12 -19.13
CA PRO A 25 -2.54 -7.69 -19.30
C PRO A 25 -2.95 -6.97 -18.01
N ASP A 26 -3.85 -7.55 -17.21
CA ASP A 26 -4.33 -6.92 -15.97
C ASP A 26 -3.23 -6.85 -14.92
N ARG A 27 -2.43 -7.92 -14.80
CA ARG A 27 -1.22 -7.92 -13.95
C ARG A 27 -0.24 -6.83 -14.33
N ARG A 28 -0.05 -6.58 -15.62
CA ARG A 28 0.85 -5.52 -16.10
C ARG A 28 0.35 -4.13 -15.70
N ILE A 29 -0.95 -3.87 -15.83
CA ILE A 29 -1.57 -2.62 -15.39
C ILE A 29 -1.35 -2.41 -13.88
N VAL A 30 -1.58 -3.46 -13.09
CA VAL A 30 -1.39 -3.39 -11.64
C VAL A 30 0.09 -3.20 -11.27
N ALA A 31 1.02 -3.88 -11.96
CA ALA A 31 2.45 -3.69 -11.76
C ALA A 31 2.87 -2.23 -12.05
N ASP A 32 2.36 -1.63 -13.12
CA ASP A 32 2.63 -0.22 -13.45
C ASP A 32 2.07 0.73 -12.39
N ALA A 33 0.85 0.48 -11.89
CA ALA A 33 0.28 1.25 -10.79
C ALA A 33 1.10 1.13 -9.50
N LEU A 34 1.57 -0.07 -9.16
CA LEU A 34 2.42 -0.31 -7.99
C LEU A 34 3.78 0.41 -8.11
N ARG A 35 4.38 0.43 -9.30
CA ARG A 35 5.61 1.20 -9.56
C ARG A 35 5.40 2.69 -9.39
N LEU A 36 4.26 3.23 -9.86
CA LEU A 36 3.91 4.63 -9.64
C LEU A 36 3.77 4.95 -8.14
N LEU A 37 3.03 4.13 -7.39
CA LEU A 37 2.89 4.29 -5.95
C LEU A 37 4.22 4.19 -5.21
N LEU A 38 5.09 3.26 -5.61
CA LEU A 38 6.42 3.10 -5.04
C LEU A 38 7.24 4.39 -5.19
N ARG A 39 7.20 5.00 -6.37
CA ARG A 39 7.89 6.26 -6.66
C ARG A 39 7.39 7.39 -5.76
N GLU A 40 6.08 7.64 -5.77
CA GLU A 40 5.48 8.73 -4.98
C GLU A 40 5.74 8.57 -3.47
N ARG A 41 5.65 7.33 -2.96
CA ARG A 41 5.94 7.06 -1.54
C ARG A 41 7.43 7.17 -1.20
N SER A 42 8.31 6.82 -2.13
CA SER A 42 9.76 7.00 -1.95
C SER A 42 10.12 8.48 -1.90
N ASP A 43 9.51 9.29 -2.78
CA ASP A 43 9.69 10.74 -2.79
C ASP A 43 9.17 11.37 -1.48
N ALA A 44 8.00 10.94 -1.00
CA ALA A 44 7.47 11.38 0.28
C ALA A 44 8.41 11.05 1.45
N LEU A 45 8.99 9.84 1.48
CA LEU A 45 10.00 9.47 2.49
C LEU A 45 11.24 10.36 2.38
N ASN A 46 11.70 10.65 1.16
CA ASN A 46 12.85 11.55 0.93
C ASN A 46 12.58 12.96 1.47
N PHE A 47 11.39 13.51 1.25
CA PHE A 47 11.01 14.79 1.84
C PHE A 47 10.98 14.73 3.36
N ALA A 48 10.38 13.69 3.95
CA ALA A 48 10.34 13.52 5.39
C ALA A 48 11.76 13.37 6.01
N MET A 49 12.67 12.66 5.34
CA MET A 49 14.06 12.53 5.76
C MET A 49 14.78 13.89 5.76
N ARG A 50 14.54 14.73 4.74
CA ARG A 50 15.13 16.08 4.66
C ARG A 50 14.64 16.96 5.80
N ILE A 51 13.32 16.99 6.04
CA ILE A 51 12.71 17.75 7.14
C ILE A 51 13.27 17.26 8.49
N ALA A 52 13.34 15.95 8.72
CA ALA A 52 13.90 15.39 9.95
C ALA A 52 15.36 15.81 10.16
N ALA A 53 16.18 15.78 9.10
CA ALA A 53 17.56 16.21 9.17
C ALA A 53 17.70 17.71 9.50
N GLU A 54 16.88 18.57 8.88
CA GLU A 54 16.87 20.02 9.14
C GLU A 54 16.48 20.34 10.59
N HIS A 55 15.59 19.56 11.19
CA HIS A 55 15.13 19.75 12.58
C HIS A 55 15.90 18.91 13.63
N GLY A 56 16.98 18.23 13.24
CA GLY A 56 17.76 17.36 14.13
C GLY A 56 16.95 16.19 14.73
N GLN A 57 15.91 15.74 14.05
CA GLN A 57 15.02 14.66 14.47
C GLN A 57 15.51 13.30 13.97
N PRO A 58 15.08 12.19 14.61
CA PRO A 58 15.34 10.84 14.12
C PRO A 58 14.85 10.65 12.67
N ARG A 59 15.51 9.76 11.92
CA ARG A 59 15.06 9.40 10.57
C ARG A 59 13.67 8.74 10.61
N PRO A 60 12.75 9.12 9.72
CA PRO A 60 11.46 8.45 9.59
C PRO A 60 11.64 6.98 9.22
N ASP A 61 10.76 6.13 9.77
CA ASP A 61 10.68 4.73 9.40
C ASP A 61 10.11 4.58 7.97
N PRO A 62 10.83 3.90 7.04
CA PRO A 62 10.30 3.58 5.72
C PRO A 62 8.98 2.80 5.76
N GLY A 63 8.73 2.03 6.83
CA GLY A 63 7.48 1.31 7.07
C GLY A 63 6.26 2.23 7.10
N GLY A 64 6.39 3.45 7.63
CA GLY A 64 5.33 4.47 7.62
C GLY A 64 4.91 4.95 6.22
N PHE A 65 5.68 4.61 5.18
CA PHE A 65 5.41 4.95 3.78
C PHE A 65 4.93 3.75 2.95
N GLY A 66 4.82 2.55 3.54
CA GLY A 66 4.31 1.34 2.88
C GLY A 66 5.20 0.79 1.76
N LEU A 67 6.48 1.20 1.69
CA LEU A 67 7.38 0.80 0.59
C LEU A 67 7.59 -0.71 0.52
N SER A 68 7.80 -1.36 1.68
CA SER A 68 7.99 -2.81 1.77
C SER A 68 6.75 -3.58 1.28
N ASP A 69 5.56 -3.08 1.60
CA ASP A 69 4.31 -3.69 1.15
C ASP A 69 4.13 -3.55 -0.36
N ILE A 70 4.40 -2.37 -0.91
CA ILE A 70 4.34 -2.13 -2.35
C ILE A 70 5.34 -3.03 -3.11
N LEU A 71 6.58 -3.15 -2.61
CA LEU A 71 7.59 -4.05 -3.19
C LEU A 71 7.20 -5.53 -3.09
N ARG A 72 6.54 -5.93 -2.00
CA ARG A 72 6.01 -7.29 -1.84
C ARG A 72 4.89 -7.57 -2.82
N LEU A 73 3.95 -6.64 -2.97
CA LEU A 73 2.84 -6.75 -3.91
C LEU A 73 3.35 -6.78 -5.35
N LEU A 74 4.27 -5.90 -5.73
CA LEU A 74 4.83 -5.83 -7.08
C LEU A 74 5.47 -7.17 -7.48
N ARG A 75 6.31 -7.75 -6.61
CA ARG A 75 6.90 -9.08 -6.84
C ARG A 75 5.86 -10.19 -6.92
N THR A 76 4.79 -10.09 -6.14
CA THR A 76 3.71 -11.10 -6.17
C THR A 76 2.99 -11.06 -7.52
N VAL A 77 2.71 -9.86 -8.03
CA VAL A 77 2.04 -9.67 -9.33
C VAL A 77 2.93 -10.12 -10.49
N GLU A 78 4.20 -9.75 -10.49
CA GLU A 78 5.15 -10.08 -11.58
C GLU A 78 5.49 -11.58 -11.66
N ARG A 79 5.46 -12.30 -10.52
CA ARG A 79 5.78 -13.74 -10.51
C ARG A 79 4.73 -14.61 -11.21
N VAL A 80 3.50 -14.15 -11.34
CA VAL A 80 2.42 -14.90 -12.01
C VAL A 80 2.62 -14.92 -13.54
N ASP A 81 3.52 -14.08 -14.10
CA ASP A 81 3.82 -14.04 -15.54
C ASP A 81 4.89 -15.05 -16.02
N VAL A 82 5.44 -15.87 -15.12
CA VAL A 82 6.41 -16.91 -15.52
C VAL A 82 5.67 -18.23 -15.72
N PRO A 83 5.37 -18.67 -16.95
CA PRO A 83 5.00 -20.06 -17.19
C PRO A 83 6.21 -20.96 -16.85
N ASP A 84 5.94 -22.08 -16.18
CA ASP A 84 6.92 -23.17 -15.96
C ASP A 84 7.54 -23.66 -17.28
#